data_AF-A0A7C7K4X5-F1
#
_entry.id   AF-A0A7C7K4X5-F1
#
_cell.length_a   1.000
_cell.length_b   1.000
_cell.length_c   1.000
_cell.angle_alpha   90.00
_cell.angle_beta   90.00
_cell.angle_gamma   90.00
#
_symmetry.space_group_name_H-M   'P 1'
#
loop_
_entity.id
_entity.type
_entity.pdbx_description
1 polymer ?
#
loop_
_entity_poly.entity_id
_entity_poly.type
_entity_poly.pdbx_seq_one_letter_code
_entity_poly.pdbx_strand_id
1 'polypeptide(L)'
;TINYLKDRPFSPSGENWEKAVKAWRELHSDDGAHFDKVVVLKAEDIKPQVTWGTSPEMVVSVDSAIPDPVKESDAVKRNGMEKALKYMGLQANQAITDIYLDRVFIGSCTNSRIEDLREAAEAIQGGKVAASVKQAMVVPGSGLVKQQAEQEGLDKIFIEAGFEWRDPGCSMCLAMNADRLEAGEHCASTSNRNFEGRQGQGGRTHLVSPAMAAAAAIAGHFVDITQNL
;
A
#
# COMPACT_ATOMS: atom_id res chain seq x y z
N THR A 1 11.66 8.76 -16.42
CA THR A 1 10.81 8.16 -17.46
C THR A 1 11.59 7.45 -18.55
N ILE A 2 12.48 8.12 -19.29
CA ILE A 2 13.20 7.52 -20.43
C ILE A 2 13.91 6.21 -20.06
N ASN A 3 14.70 6.20 -18.99
CA ASN A 3 15.41 4.99 -18.54
C ASN A 3 14.47 3.82 -18.20
N TYR A 4 13.29 4.11 -17.67
CA TYR A 4 12.31 3.06 -17.34
C TYR A 4 11.77 2.39 -18.60
N LEU A 5 11.56 3.15 -19.68
CA LEU A 5 11.00 2.64 -20.94
C LEU A 5 12.05 1.94 -21.83
N LYS A 6 13.33 2.30 -21.69
CA LYS A 6 14.39 1.76 -22.55
C LYS A 6 14.40 0.23 -22.52
N ASP A 7 14.46 -0.38 -23.70
CA ASP A 7 14.52 -1.83 -23.92
C ASP A 7 13.31 -2.65 -23.41
N ARG A 8 12.23 -1.99 -22.96
CA ARG A 8 10.99 -2.70 -22.59
C ARG A 8 10.21 -3.18 -23.81
N PRO A 9 9.44 -4.28 -23.69
CA PRO A 9 8.54 -4.72 -24.74
C PRO A 9 7.67 -3.58 -25.28
N PHE A 10 7.54 -3.51 -26.61
CA PHE A 10 6.80 -2.47 -27.35
C PHE A 10 7.35 -1.05 -27.26
N SER A 11 8.49 -0.82 -26.60
CA SER A 11 9.17 0.48 -26.68
C SER A 11 9.78 0.67 -28.06
N PRO A 12 9.80 1.92 -28.58
CA PRO A 12 10.45 2.18 -29.85
C PRO A 12 11.94 1.86 -29.76
N SER A 13 12.54 1.49 -30.89
CA SER A 13 13.95 1.13 -31.01
C SER A 13 14.64 1.90 -32.13
N GLY A 14 15.98 1.91 -32.13
CA GLY A 14 16.79 2.57 -33.16
C GLY A 14 16.44 4.05 -33.33
N GLU A 15 16.29 4.51 -34.56
CA GLU A 15 15.98 5.92 -34.85
C GLU A 15 14.63 6.38 -34.25
N ASN A 16 13.66 5.48 -34.13
CA ASN A 16 12.36 5.82 -33.56
C ASN A 16 12.47 6.04 -32.03
N TRP A 17 13.40 5.37 -31.36
CA TRP A 17 13.71 5.64 -29.96
C TRP A 17 14.24 7.06 -29.77
N GLU A 18 15.24 7.45 -30.56
CA GLU A 18 15.84 8.79 -30.49
C GLU A 18 14.80 9.89 -30.74
N LYS A 19 13.93 9.71 -31.76
CA LYS A 19 12.81 10.62 -32.03
C LYS A 19 11.84 10.71 -30.86
N ALA A 20 11.47 9.57 -30.26
CA ALA A 20 10.56 9.54 -29.12
C ALA A 20 11.17 10.20 -27.88
N VAL A 21 12.46 9.98 -27.61
CA VAL A 21 13.19 10.63 -26.50
C VAL A 21 13.21 12.13 -26.68
N LYS A 22 13.49 12.61 -27.90
CA LYS A 22 13.47 14.04 -28.21
C LYS A 22 12.08 14.64 -27.94
N ALA A 23 11.03 14.05 -28.52
CA ALA A 23 9.65 14.53 -28.33
C ALA A 23 9.21 14.50 -26.86
N TRP A 24 9.56 13.44 -26.11
CA TRP A 24 9.22 13.34 -24.69
C TRP A 24 9.85 14.46 -23.86
N ARG A 25 11.09 14.87 -24.19
CA ARG A 25 11.79 15.94 -23.47
C ARG A 25 11.17 17.32 -23.66
N GLU A 26 10.34 17.51 -24.67
CA GLU A 26 9.61 18.76 -24.93
C GLU A 26 8.32 18.84 -24.09
N LEU A 27 7.88 17.75 -23.45
CA LEU A 27 6.67 17.71 -22.61
C LEU A 27 6.98 18.14 -21.17
N HIS A 28 7.17 19.43 -20.95
CA HIS A 28 7.25 20.05 -19.63
C HIS A 28 6.44 21.35 -19.59
N SER A 29 6.20 21.89 -18.40
CA SER A 29 5.58 23.21 -18.26
C SER A 29 6.46 24.29 -18.89
N ASP A 30 5.83 25.28 -19.51
CA ASP A 30 6.53 26.46 -20.04
C ASP A 30 7.14 27.30 -18.90
N ASP A 31 8.20 28.03 -19.22
CA ASP A 31 8.77 29.02 -18.31
C ASP A 31 7.71 30.07 -17.93
N GLY A 32 7.50 30.28 -16.63
CA GLY A 32 6.49 31.21 -16.11
C GLY A 32 5.06 30.68 -16.11
N ALA A 33 4.86 29.37 -16.30
CA ALA A 33 3.54 28.74 -16.12
C ALA A 33 2.91 29.11 -14.76
N HIS A 34 1.66 29.56 -14.81
CA HIS A 34 0.90 29.96 -13.63
C HIS A 34 0.00 28.81 -13.15
N PHE A 35 -0.04 28.58 -11.85
CA PHE A 35 -0.90 27.59 -11.21
C PHE A 35 -1.86 28.31 -10.25
N ASP A 36 -3.15 27.95 -10.26
CA ASP A 36 -4.15 28.56 -9.36
C ASP A 36 -3.81 28.37 -7.87
N LYS A 37 -3.07 27.30 -7.55
CA LYS A 37 -2.59 27.00 -6.21
C LYS A 37 -1.31 26.18 -6.27
N VAL A 38 -0.33 26.54 -5.44
CA VAL A 38 0.90 25.75 -5.22
C VAL A 38 0.91 25.27 -3.77
N VAL A 39 1.09 23.97 -3.58
CA VAL A 39 1.24 23.35 -2.26
C VAL A 39 2.60 22.67 -2.24
N VAL A 40 3.45 23.08 -1.30
CA VAL A 40 4.80 22.51 -1.13
C VAL A 40 4.79 21.54 0.04
N LEU A 41 5.16 20.29 -0.25
CA LEU A 41 5.30 19.23 0.76
C LEU A 41 6.77 18.82 0.79
N LYS A 42 7.37 18.82 1.98
CA LYS A 42 8.71 18.28 2.18
C LYS A 42 8.61 16.79 2.45
N ALA A 43 9.35 15.99 1.68
CA ALA A 43 9.29 14.54 1.80
C ALA A 43 9.79 14.08 3.18
N GLU A 44 10.79 14.77 3.75
CA GLU A 44 11.34 14.47 5.07
C GLU A 44 10.35 14.65 6.23
N ASP A 45 9.27 15.42 6.03
CA ASP A 45 8.24 15.65 7.05
C ASP A 45 7.16 14.53 7.04
N ILE A 46 7.17 13.64 6.03
CA ILE A 46 6.15 12.60 5.85
C ILE A 46 6.61 11.31 6.55
N LYS A 47 6.07 11.07 7.74
CA LYS A 47 6.21 9.79 8.45
C LYS A 47 5.43 8.66 7.77
N PRO A 48 5.73 7.38 8.05
CA PRO A 48 4.90 6.26 7.59
C PRO A 48 3.44 6.45 7.97
N GLN A 49 2.55 6.25 7.01
CA GLN A 49 1.12 6.54 7.13
C GLN A 49 0.28 5.25 7.17
N VAL A 50 -0.83 5.30 7.90
CA VAL A 50 -1.84 4.23 7.96
C VAL A 50 -3.22 4.85 7.88
N THR A 51 -4.08 4.36 6.97
CA THR A 51 -5.49 4.76 7.00
C THR A 51 -6.20 4.07 8.15
N TRP A 52 -6.89 4.82 9.00
CA TRP A 52 -7.66 4.28 10.13
C TRP A 52 -9.15 4.12 9.80
N GLY A 53 -9.66 4.82 8.78
CA GLY A 53 -11.08 4.85 8.43
C GLY A 53 -11.43 4.12 7.14
N THR A 54 -12.53 4.52 6.50
CA THR A 54 -13.10 3.91 5.28
C THR A 54 -12.89 4.76 4.02
N SER A 55 -12.02 5.75 4.10
CA SER A 55 -11.62 6.61 2.99
C SER A 55 -10.10 6.80 3.01
N PRO A 56 -9.42 6.93 1.85
CA PRO A 56 -7.99 7.21 1.81
C PRO A 56 -7.57 8.51 2.52
N GLU A 57 -8.50 9.47 2.68
CA GLU A 57 -8.23 10.72 3.39
C GLU A 57 -8.22 10.56 4.93
N MET A 58 -8.78 9.45 5.44
CA MET A 58 -8.81 9.13 6.87
C MET A 58 -7.50 8.44 7.27
N VAL A 59 -6.43 9.22 7.29
CA VAL A 59 -5.04 8.77 7.43
C VAL A 59 -4.32 9.54 8.52
N VAL A 60 -3.44 8.85 9.25
CA VAL A 60 -2.51 9.45 10.23
C VAL A 60 -1.17 8.72 10.16
N SER A 61 -0.15 9.31 10.79
CA SER A 61 1.14 8.62 10.94
C SER A 61 1.02 7.40 11.87
N VAL A 62 1.89 6.41 11.67
CA VAL A 62 1.88 5.16 12.45
C VAL A 62 2.12 5.38 13.94
N ASP A 63 2.84 6.44 14.32
CA ASP A 63 3.11 6.85 15.70
C ASP A 63 2.00 7.73 16.30
N SER A 64 0.91 7.98 15.57
CA SER A 64 -0.24 8.76 16.04
C SER A 64 -1.35 7.88 16.63
N ALA A 65 -2.31 8.55 17.26
CA ALA A 65 -3.57 7.96 17.66
C ALA A 65 -4.71 8.28 16.68
N ILE A 66 -5.73 7.43 16.67
CA ILE A 66 -6.95 7.63 15.89
C ILE A 66 -7.63 8.94 16.32
N PRO A 67 -7.98 9.84 15.38
CA PRO A 67 -8.64 11.10 15.69
C PRO A 67 -9.97 10.91 16.44
N ASP A 68 -10.25 11.81 17.38
CA ASP A 68 -11.48 11.82 18.16
C ASP A 68 -12.58 12.64 17.46
N PRO A 69 -13.70 12.04 17.04
CA PRO A 69 -14.79 12.76 16.37
C PRO A 69 -15.34 13.93 17.20
N VAL A 70 -15.29 13.87 18.54
CA VAL A 70 -15.77 14.95 19.41
C VAL A 70 -14.97 16.23 19.19
N LYS A 71 -13.73 16.14 18.71
CA LYS A 71 -12.85 17.28 18.41
C LYS A 71 -13.03 17.84 16.99
N GLU A 72 -13.76 17.15 16.11
CA GLU A 72 -14.07 17.65 14.77
C GLU A 72 -15.22 18.66 14.85
N SER A 73 -15.02 19.86 14.32
CA SER A 73 -15.99 20.96 14.34
C SER A 73 -17.05 20.82 13.24
N ASP A 74 -16.67 20.28 12.09
CA ASP A 74 -17.57 20.05 10.96
C ASP A 74 -18.47 18.84 11.24
N ALA A 75 -19.79 19.08 11.32
CA ALA A 75 -20.76 18.05 11.66
C ALA A 75 -20.84 16.91 10.62
N VAL A 76 -20.58 17.20 9.34
CA VAL A 76 -20.59 16.20 8.26
C VAL A 76 -19.37 15.30 8.39
N LYS A 77 -18.19 15.90 8.59
CA LYS A 77 -16.95 15.13 8.84
C LYS A 77 -17.05 14.31 10.11
N ARG A 78 -17.52 14.89 11.21
CA ARG A 78 -17.72 14.19 12.49
C ARG A 78 -18.56 12.92 12.31
N ASN A 79 -19.72 13.04 11.68
CA ASN A 79 -20.59 11.90 11.41
C ASN A 79 -19.93 10.87 10.47
N GLY A 80 -19.11 11.31 9.51
CA GLY A 80 -18.29 10.43 8.68
C GLY A 80 -17.27 9.63 9.50
N MET A 81 -16.57 10.30 10.43
CA MET A 81 -15.60 9.67 11.33
C MET A 81 -16.28 8.65 12.25
N GLU A 82 -17.42 8.99 12.88
CA GLU A 82 -18.17 8.09 13.76
C GLU A 82 -18.60 6.81 13.05
N LYS A 83 -19.08 6.93 11.80
CA LYS A 83 -19.44 5.77 10.97
C LYS A 83 -18.22 4.93 10.61
N ALA A 84 -17.12 5.57 10.21
CA ALA A 84 -15.89 4.89 9.88
C ALA A 84 -15.34 4.11 11.10
N LEU A 85 -15.30 4.71 12.30
CA LEU A 85 -14.88 4.03 13.52
C LEU A 85 -15.76 2.83 13.84
N LYS A 86 -17.08 2.99 13.71
CA LYS A 86 -18.02 1.88 13.92
C LYS A 86 -17.79 0.73 12.93
N TYR A 87 -17.61 1.02 11.65
CA TYR A 87 -17.34 0.01 10.62
C TYR A 87 -16.00 -0.71 10.89
N MET A 88 -14.95 0.08 11.12
CA MET A 88 -13.60 -0.40 11.40
C MET A 88 -13.46 -1.06 12.78
N GLY A 89 -14.47 -0.95 13.65
CA GLY A 89 -14.39 -1.49 15.02
C GLY A 89 -13.27 -0.89 15.85
N LEU A 90 -12.94 0.39 15.59
CA LEU A 90 -11.85 1.11 16.24
C LEU A 90 -12.39 2.13 17.25
N GLN A 91 -11.54 2.52 18.19
CA GLN A 91 -11.86 3.52 19.20
C GLN A 91 -11.12 4.83 18.97
N ALA A 92 -11.76 5.95 19.30
CA ALA A 92 -11.11 7.26 19.32
C ALA A 92 -9.93 7.25 20.30
N ASN A 93 -8.83 7.91 19.92
CA ASN A 93 -7.59 7.99 20.68
C ASN A 93 -6.84 6.65 20.88
N GLN A 94 -7.28 5.55 20.27
CA GLN A 94 -6.49 4.31 20.20
C GLN A 94 -5.21 4.54 19.38
N ALA A 95 -4.07 3.99 19.80
CA ALA A 95 -2.85 4.09 19.00
C ALA A 95 -2.96 3.24 17.73
N ILE A 96 -2.40 3.71 16.61
CA ILE A 96 -2.39 2.92 15.36
C ILE A 96 -1.68 1.57 15.56
N THR A 97 -0.62 1.56 16.37
CA THR A 97 0.13 0.34 16.70
C THR A 97 -0.67 -0.69 17.48
N ASP A 98 -1.79 -0.32 18.11
CA ASP A 98 -2.66 -1.24 18.85
C ASP A 98 -3.67 -1.97 17.95
N ILE A 99 -3.64 -1.73 16.64
CA ILE A 99 -4.50 -2.40 15.67
C ILE A 99 -3.85 -3.73 15.28
N TYR A 100 -4.42 -4.83 15.78
CA TYR A 100 -4.04 -6.17 15.38
C TYR A 100 -4.57 -6.51 13.98
N LEU A 101 -3.80 -7.31 13.25
CA LEU A 101 -4.09 -7.68 11.88
C LEU A 101 -4.47 -9.15 11.77
N ASP A 102 -5.53 -9.43 11.02
CA ASP A 102 -5.91 -10.77 10.61
C ASP A 102 -5.24 -11.16 9.29
N ARG A 103 -5.13 -10.21 8.37
CA ARG A 103 -4.57 -10.44 7.03
C ARG A 103 -3.57 -9.38 6.61
N VAL A 104 -2.67 -9.76 5.72
CA VAL A 104 -1.77 -8.85 5.02
C VAL A 104 -1.82 -9.13 3.53
N PHE A 105 -1.99 -8.06 2.75
CA PHE A 105 -2.03 -8.10 1.30
C PHE A 105 -1.00 -7.14 0.70
N ILE A 106 0.06 -7.71 0.10
CA ILE A 106 1.04 -6.97 -0.69
C ILE A 106 0.73 -7.24 -2.17
N GLY A 107 0.07 -6.30 -2.83
CA GLY A 107 -0.38 -6.44 -4.21
C GLY A 107 -1.15 -5.22 -4.69
N SER A 108 -1.71 -5.34 -5.90
CA SER A 108 -2.38 -4.28 -6.69
C SER A 108 -1.49 -3.63 -7.74
N CYS A 109 -2.08 -3.19 -8.85
CA CYS A 109 -1.40 -2.43 -9.89
C CYS A 109 -0.70 -1.15 -9.39
N THR A 110 -1.01 -0.68 -8.18
CA THR A 110 -0.45 0.56 -7.62
C THR A 110 0.85 0.32 -6.84
N ASN A 111 1.03 -0.84 -6.19
CA ASN A 111 2.11 -1.07 -5.23
C ASN A 111 2.63 -2.52 -5.26
N SER A 112 2.87 -3.04 -6.46
CA SER A 112 3.47 -4.37 -6.68
C SER A 112 4.41 -4.37 -7.90
N ARG A 113 5.11 -3.25 -8.10
CA ARG A 113 6.27 -3.15 -9.00
C ARG A 113 7.47 -3.83 -8.36
N ILE A 114 8.55 -4.00 -9.12
CA ILE A 114 9.73 -4.70 -8.60
C ILE A 114 10.35 -3.96 -7.40
N GLU A 115 10.39 -2.64 -7.43
CA GLU A 115 10.85 -1.80 -6.32
C GLU A 115 10.00 -1.98 -5.06
N ASP A 116 8.67 -2.09 -5.20
CA ASP A 116 7.76 -2.31 -4.07
C ASP A 116 8.01 -3.67 -3.42
N LEU A 117 8.26 -4.71 -4.23
CA LEU A 117 8.56 -6.07 -3.73
C LEU A 117 9.91 -6.16 -3.05
N ARG A 118 10.93 -5.43 -3.54
CA ARG A 118 12.24 -5.34 -2.89
C ARG A 118 12.13 -4.65 -1.53
N GLU A 119 11.42 -3.52 -1.48
CA GLU A 119 11.19 -2.77 -0.23
C GLU A 119 10.47 -3.64 0.81
N ALA A 120 9.43 -4.36 0.40
CA ALA A 120 8.74 -5.31 1.26
C ALA A 120 9.62 -6.48 1.73
N ALA A 121 10.46 -7.04 0.83
CA ALA A 121 11.35 -8.14 1.18
C ALA A 121 12.45 -7.70 2.18
N GLU A 122 12.97 -6.48 2.03
CA GLU A 122 13.94 -5.89 2.97
C GLU A 122 13.33 -5.73 4.37
N ALA A 123 12.08 -5.25 4.45
CA ALA A 123 11.35 -5.07 5.70
C ALA A 123 11.02 -6.37 6.45
N ILE A 124 11.12 -7.54 5.82
CA ILE A 124 10.93 -8.84 6.51
C ILE A 124 12.08 -9.13 7.48
N GLN A 125 13.31 -8.69 7.18
CA GLN A 125 14.50 -8.86 8.03
C GLN A 125 14.73 -10.29 8.57
N GLY A 126 14.38 -11.31 7.78
CA GLY A 126 14.48 -12.73 8.19
C GLY A 126 13.41 -13.20 9.19
N GLY A 127 12.44 -12.33 9.53
CA GLY A 127 11.28 -12.67 10.35
C GLY A 127 10.33 -13.66 9.70
N LYS A 128 9.38 -14.16 10.49
CA LYS A 128 8.26 -14.99 10.02
C LYS A 128 6.95 -14.25 10.30
N VAL A 129 5.96 -14.44 9.43
CA VAL A 129 4.59 -13.96 9.61
C VAL A 129 4.10 -14.40 10.99
N ALA A 130 3.57 -13.45 11.77
CA ALA A 130 3.13 -13.70 13.14
C ALA A 130 2.02 -14.76 13.16
N ALA A 131 2.03 -15.62 14.19
CA ALA A 131 1.02 -16.66 14.34
C ALA A 131 -0.42 -16.12 14.52
N SER A 132 -0.57 -14.85 14.86
CA SER A 132 -1.86 -14.15 14.93
C SER A 132 -2.42 -13.77 13.56
N VAL A 133 -1.57 -13.62 12.54
CA VAL A 133 -1.99 -13.31 11.17
C VAL A 133 -2.48 -14.59 10.50
N LYS A 134 -3.77 -14.64 10.18
CA LYS A 134 -4.42 -15.79 9.54
C LYS A 134 -3.90 -16.02 8.13
N GLN A 135 -3.58 -14.96 7.40
CA GLN A 135 -3.11 -15.04 6.03
C GLN A 135 -2.29 -13.81 5.62
N ALA A 136 -1.09 -14.04 5.10
CA ALA A 136 -0.29 -13.02 4.44
C ALA A 136 0.00 -13.46 3.00
N MET A 137 -0.21 -12.58 2.03
CA MET A 137 -0.02 -12.91 0.62
C MET A 137 0.68 -11.79 -0.15
N VAL A 138 1.43 -12.21 -1.17
CA VAL A 138 2.09 -11.32 -2.12
C VAL A 138 1.64 -11.65 -3.54
N VAL A 139 1.14 -10.63 -4.24
CA VAL A 139 0.63 -10.71 -5.61
C VAL A 139 1.41 -9.73 -6.48
N PRO A 140 2.35 -10.20 -7.33
CA PRO A 140 3.10 -9.34 -8.23
C PRO A 140 2.18 -8.62 -9.23
N GLY A 141 2.55 -7.40 -9.65
CA GLY A 141 1.68 -6.57 -10.49
C GLY A 141 1.57 -7.01 -11.95
N SER A 142 2.47 -7.88 -12.41
CA SER A 142 2.45 -8.45 -13.76
C SER A 142 3.32 -9.71 -13.84
N GLY A 143 3.17 -10.47 -14.92
CA GLY A 143 4.04 -11.63 -15.19
C GLY A 143 5.51 -11.25 -15.29
N LEU A 144 5.84 -10.10 -15.89
CA LEU A 144 7.22 -9.61 -16.00
C LEU A 144 7.82 -9.27 -14.62
N VAL A 145 7.03 -8.64 -13.75
CA VAL A 145 7.48 -8.34 -12.38
C VAL A 145 7.67 -9.62 -11.58
N LYS A 146 6.74 -10.58 -11.69
CA LYS A 146 6.87 -11.89 -11.03
C LYS A 146 8.14 -12.60 -11.47
N GLN A 147 8.36 -12.72 -12.78
CA GLN A 147 9.54 -13.35 -13.34
C GLN A 147 10.83 -12.67 -12.86
N GLN A 148 10.85 -11.33 -12.83
CA GLN A 148 12.00 -10.58 -12.32
C GLN A 148 12.21 -10.82 -10.81
N ALA A 149 11.16 -10.78 -10.01
CA ALA A 149 11.23 -11.04 -8.56
C ALA A 149 11.75 -12.45 -8.26
N GLU A 150 11.35 -13.46 -9.03
CA GLU A 150 11.82 -14.84 -8.91
C GLU A 150 13.28 -15.00 -9.34
N GLN A 151 13.72 -14.28 -10.38
CA GLN A 151 15.14 -14.23 -10.77
C GLN A 151 16.02 -13.59 -9.69
N GLU A 152 15.48 -12.59 -8.99
CA GLU A 152 16.15 -11.93 -7.85
C GLU A 152 16.03 -12.73 -6.55
N GLY A 153 15.22 -13.80 -6.52
CA GLY A 153 15.00 -14.64 -5.34
C GLY A 153 14.10 -14.02 -4.27
N LEU A 154 13.35 -12.96 -4.60
CA LEU A 154 12.44 -12.30 -3.65
C LEU A 154 11.28 -13.22 -3.25
N ASP A 155 10.81 -14.05 -4.17
CA ASP A 155 9.78 -15.06 -3.93
C ASP A 155 10.16 -15.98 -2.76
N LYS A 156 11.43 -16.39 -2.69
CA LYS A 156 11.94 -17.25 -1.63
C LYS A 156 11.93 -16.55 -0.28
N ILE A 157 12.30 -15.27 -0.23
CA ILE A 157 12.23 -14.46 1.01
C ILE A 157 10.80 -14.44 1.54
N PHE A 158 9.82 -14.18 0.66
CA PHE A 158 8.40 -14.16 1.03
C PHE A 158 7.90 -15.54 1.49
N ILE A 159 8.18 -16.60 0.71
CA ILE A 159 7.75 -17.97 1.03
C ILE A 159 8.37 -18.44 2.34
N GLU A 160 9.67 -18.20 2.53
CA GLU A 160 10.36 -18.55 3.77
C GLU A 160 9.74 -17.80 4.95
N ALA A 161 9.42 -16.52 4.81
CA ALA A 161 8.75 -15.75 5.84
C ALA A 161 7.31 -16.22 6.13
N GLY A 162 6.71 -17.05 5.28
CA GLY A 162 5.36 -17.59 5.47
C GLY A 162 4.28 -16.84 4.69
N PHE A 163 4.67 -15.98 3.74
CA PHE A 163 3.73 -15.38 2.80
C PHE A 163 3.38 -16.37 1.69
N GLU A 164 2.13 -16.31 1.25
CA GLU A 164 1.70 -16.97 0.02
C GLU A 164 2.21 -16.19 -1.20
N TRP A 165 3.04 -16.81 -2.03
CA TRP A 165 3.48 -16.24 -3.32
C TRP A 165 2.49 -16.57 -4.43
N ARG A 166 1.74 -15.58 -4.89
CA ARG A 166 0.63 -15.76 -5.84
C ARG A 166 1.02 -15.42 -7.28
N ASP A 167 0.13 -15.77 -8.21
CA ASP A 167 0.21 -15.33 -9.59
C ASP A 167 -0.35 -13.90 -9.75
N PRO A 168 0.10 -13.15 -10.76
CA PRO A 168 -0.33 -11.78 -10.97
C PRO A 168 -1.83 -11.68 -11.26
N GLY A 169 -2.52 -10.77 -10.58
CA GLY A 169 -3.94 -10.53 -10.77
C GLY A 169 -4.49 -9.48 -9.82
N CYS A 170 -5.76 -9.10 -9.99
CA CYS A 170 -6.39 -8.14 -9.07
C CYS A 170 -6.53 -8.70 -7.64
N SER A 171 -6.76 -10.01 -7.48
CA SER A 171 -6.83 -10.68 -6.18
C SER A 171 -7.68 -9.89 -5.16
N MET A 172 -7.21 -9.77 -3.91
CA MET A 172 -7.89 -9.09 -2.82
C MET A 172 -8.07 -7.58 -3.08
N CYS A 173 -7.30 -6.93 -3.97
CA CYS A 173 -7.45 -5.50 -4.27
C CYS A 173 -8.88 -5.13 -4.73
N LEU A 174 -9.58 -6.08 -5.37
CA LEU A 174 -10.97 -5.95 -5.78
C LEU A 174 -11.88 -7.06 -5.23
N ALA A 175 -11.30 -8.09 -4.61
CA ALA A 175 -12.01 -9.24 -4.03
C ALA A 175 -12.99 -9.92 -5.01
N MET A 176 -12.58 -10.07 -6.28
CA MET A 176 -13.39 -10.76 -7.31
C MET A 176 -13.23 -12.28 -7.29
N ASN A 177 -12.28 -12.79 -6.50
CA ASN A 177 -11.96 -14.20 -6.36
C ASN A 177 -12.12 -14.62 -4.89
N ALA A 178 -11.60 -15.80 -4.54
CA ALA A 178 -11.63 -16.29 -3.17
C ALA A 178 -10.74 -15.46 -2.20
N ASP A 179 -9.89 -14.57 -2.72
CA ASP A 179 -9.07 -13.68 -1.91
C ASP A 179 -9.93 -12.51 -1.44
N ARG A 180 -10.56 -12.68 -0.28
CA ARG A 180 -11.44 -11.67 0.34
C ARG A 180 -11.34 -11.71 1.85
N LEU A 181 -11.61 -10.57 2.48
CA LEU A 181 -11.77 -10.44 3.92
C LEU A 181 -13.11 -10.98 4.37
N GLU A 182 -13.11 -11.65 5.51
CA GLU A 182 -14.32 -11.98 6.25
C GLU A 182 -14.75 -10.79 7.12
N ALA A 183 -16.01 -10.78 7.54
CA ALA A 183 -16.56 -9.69 8.33
C ALA A 183 -15.79 -9.49 9.65
N GLY A 184 -15.33 -8.26 9.89
CA GLY A 184 -14.57 -7.88 11.07
C GLY A 184 -13.05 -8.08 10.96
N GLU A 185 -12.56 -8.73 9.91
CA GLU A 185 -11.11 -8.94 9.75
C GLU A 185 -10.39 -7.64 9.37
N HIS A 186 -9.28 -7.38 10.05
CA HIS A 186 -8.38 -6.27 9.74
C HIS A 186 -7.30 -6.68 8.74
N CYS A 187 -7.09 -5.85 7.72
CA CYS A 187 -6.11 -6.09 6.67
C CYS A 187 -5.16 -4.91 6.50
N ALA A 188 -3.85 -5.16 6.59
CA ALA A 188 -2.85 -4.23 6.06
C ALA A 188 -2.69 -4.50 4.55
N SER A 189 -3.03 -3.51 3.74
CA SER A 189 -3.21 -3.67 2.30
C SER A 189 -2.43 -2.61 1.53
N THR A 190 -1.66 -3.02 0.53
CA THR A 190 -0.99 -2.10 -0.40
C THR A 190 -1.90 -1.75 -1.60
N SER A 191 -3.22 -1.85 -1.42
CA SER A 191 -4.20 -1.30 -2.36
C SER A 191 -4.20 0.23 -2.31
N ASN A 192 -4.98 0.87 -3.18
CA ASN A 192 -5.22 2.31 -3.18
C ASN A 192 -6.67 2.69 -2.80
N ARG A 193 -7.50 1.72 -2.39
CA ARG A 193 -8.92 1.93 -2.03
C ARG A 193 -9.32 1.04 -0.86
N ASN A 194 -9.97 1.63 0.14
CA ASN A 194 -10.42 0.99 1.38
C ASN A 194 -11.88 1.31 1.76
N PHE A 195 -12.71 1.72 0.81
CA PHE A 195 -14.14 1.92 1.09
C PHE A 195 -14.81 0.63 1.52
N GLU A 196 -15.90 0.76 2.28
CA GLU A 196 -16.62 -0.36 2.87
C GLU A 196 -16.98 -1.43 1.83
N GLY A 197 -16.70 -2.70 2.14
CA GLY A 197 -16.95 -3.83 1.24
C GLY A 197 -15.93 -4.02 0.12
N ARG A 198 -14.93 -3.13 -0.06
CA ARG A 198 -14.00 -3.17 -1.20
C ARG A 198 -13.23 -4.49 -1.32
N GLN A 199 -12.69 -4.98 -0.21
CA GLN A 199 -11.89 -6.21 -0.17
C GLN A 199 -12.67 -7.41 0.41
N GLY A 200 -13.99 -7.29 0.53
CA GLY A 200 -14.85 -8.27 1.19
C GLY A 200 -15.90 -7.59 2.06
N GLN A 201 -17.10 -8.15 2.14
CA GLN A 201 -18.21 -7.57 2.89
C GLN A 201 -17.90 -7.54 4.40
N GLY A 202 -17.87 -6.34 4.98
CA GLY A 202 -17.54 -6.14 6.40
C GLY A 202 -16.04 -6.26 6.72
N GLY A 203 -15.18 -6.45 5.72
CA GLY A 203 -13.74 -6.44 5.88
C GLY A 203 -13.20 -5.03 6.13
N ARG A 204 -12.15 -4.93 6.96
CA ARG A 204 -11.62 -3.65 7.45
C ARG A 204 -10.22 -3.42 6.88
N THR A 205 -10.14 -2.61 5.85
CA THR A 205 -8.89 -2.39 5.10
C THR A 205 -8.17 -1.15 5.58
N HIS A 206 -6.87 -1.31 5.86
CA HIS A 206 -5.92 -0.23 6.11
C HIS A 206 -4.93 -0.14 4.94
N LEU A 207 -4.87 1.01 4.28
CA LEU A 207 -3.91 1.28 3.21
C LEU A 207 -2.56 1.66 3.80
N VAL A 208 -1.52 0.97 3.35
CA VAL A 208 -0.15 1.14 3.82
C VAL A 208 0.87 0.91 2.69
N SER A 209 2.12 1.31 2.90
CA SER A 209 3.23 1.00 1.98
C SER A 209 3.60 -0.49 1.99
N PRO A 210 4.32 -0.99 0.96
CA PRO A 210 4.85 -2.36 0.94
C PRO A 210 5.72 -2.70 2.15
N ALA A 211 6.64 -1.82 2.56
CA ALA A 211 7.46 -2.03 3.76
C ALA A 211 6.60 -2.16 5.03
N MET A 212 5.64 -1.26 5.21
CA MET A 212 4.74 -1.30 6.38
C MET A 212 3.91 -2.58 6.40
N ALA A 213 3.34 -2.99 5.27
CA ALA A 213 2.57 -4.24 5.17
C ALA A 213 3.43 -5.45 5.56
N ALA A 214 4.65 -5.54 5.03
CA ALA A 214 5.57 -6.63 5.32
C ALA A 214 5.97 -6.65 6.81
N ALA A 215 6.42 -5.52 7.36
CA ALA A 215 6.81 -5.41 8.77
C ALA A 215 5.63 -5.71 9.71
N ALA A 216 4.43 -5.24 9.37
CA ALA A 216 3.23 -5.51 10.16
C ALA A 216 2.79 -6.98 10.08
N ALA A 217 3.08 -7.69 8.98
CA ALA A 217 2.84 -9.13 8.90
C ALA A 217 3.72 -9.91 9.88
N ILE A 218 4.98 -9.47 10.05
CA ILE A 218 5.92 -10.09 10.99
C ILE A 218 5.54 -9.77 12.44
N ALA A 219 5.08 -8.55 12.72
CA ALA A 219 4.70 -8.13 14.06
C ALA A 219 3.28 -8.57 14.48
N GLY A 220 2.36 -8.76 13.52
CA GLY A 220 0.94 -9.02 13.76
C GLY A 220 0.10 -7.77 14.07
N HIS A 221 0.71 -6.59 14.04
CA HIS A 221 0.10 -5.28 14.22
C HIS A 221 0.96 -4.21 13.51
N PHE A 222 0.50 -2.97 13.40
CA PHE A 222 1.31 -1.89 12.79
C PHE A 222 2.51 -1.52 13.66
N VAL A 223 3.65 -1.24 13.01
CA VAL A 223 4.92 -0.89 13.65
C VAL A 223 5.55 0.32 12.98
N ASP A 224 6.33 1.11 13.72
CA ASP A 224 7.10 2.19 13.13
C ASP A 224 8.32 1.63 12.36
N ILE A 225 8.20 1.57 11.04
CA ILE A 225 9.25 1.06 10.15
C ILE A 225 10.50 1.95 10.11
N THR A 226 10.46 3.19 10.62
CA THR A 226 11.65 4.05 10.68
C THR A 226 12.61 3.70 11.82
N GLN A 227 12.14 2.91 12.79
CA GLN A 227 12.97 2.45 13.92
C GLN A 227 13.61 1.08 13.67
N ASN A 228 13.13 0.38 12.64
CA ASN A 228 13.50 -1.01 12.37
C ASN A 228 14.24 -1.20 11.04
N LEU A 229 14.36 -0.18 10.18
CA LEU A 229 15.16 -0.23 8.94
C LEU A 229 16.64 0.15 9.19
#